data_AF-A0A920SKE8-F1
#
_entry.id   AF-A0A920SKE8-F1
#
_cell.length_a   1.000
_cell.length_b   1.000
_cell.length_c   1.000
_cell.angle_alpha   90.00
_cell.angle_beta   90.00
_cell.angle_gamma   90.00
#
_symmetry.space_group_name_H-M   'P 1'
#
loop_
_entity.id
_entity.type
_entity.pdbx_description
1 polymer ?
#
loop_
_entity_poly.entity_id
_entity_poly.type
_entity_poly.pdbx_seq_one_letter_code
_entity_poly.pdbx_strand_id
1 'polypeptide(L)' 'MNNLDPITLGVCYRRPHLGCTRNAGTVFLTAGSVAIYEARDFSCGLFDAKGQVVAQSEDIGSTLSPCHGQ' A
#
# COMPACT_ATOMS: atom_id res chain seq x y z
N MET A 1 21.32 -6.75 -13.27
CA MET A 1 20.16 -5.83 -13.29
C MET A 1 20.66 -4.49 -12.83
N ASN A 2 20.88 -3.51 -13.70
CA ASN A 2 21.02 -2.09 -13.34
C ASN A 2 21.37 -1.26 -14.57
N ASN A 3 20.33 -0.82 -15.30
CA ASN A 3 20.31 0.49 -15.94
C ASN A 3 18.84 0.86 -16.24
N LEU A 4 18.01 0.92 -15.19
CA LEU A 4 16.69 1.50 -15.33
C LEU A 4 16.90 2.99 -15.60
N ASP A 5 16.38 3.49 -16.70
CA ASP A 5 16.39 4.92 -16.96
C ASP A 5 15.58 5.65 -15.86
N PRO A 6 15.88 6.91 -15.56
CA PRO A 6 15.26 7.64 -14.47
C PRO A 6 13.73 7.76 -14.61
N ILE A 7 13.18 7.70 -15.82
CA ILE A 7 11.73 7.73 -16.05
C ILE A 7 11.13 6.39 -15.63
N THR A 8 11.70 5.28 -16.09
CA THR A 8 11.24 3.93 -15.72
C THR A 8 11.33 3.73 -14.20
N LEU A 9 12.42 4.18 -13.56
CA LEU A 9 12.54 4.12 -12.10
C LEU A 9 11.41 4.91 -11.41
N GLY A 10 11.14 6.14 -11.87
CA GLY A 10 10.07 6.98 -11.33
C GLY A 10 8.69 6.36 -11.48
N VAL A 11 8.41 5.72 -12.63
CA VAL A 11 7.14 5.02 -12.89
C VAL A 11 7.02 3.78 -12.01
N CYS A 12 8.07 2.96 -11.92
CA CYS A 12 8.10 1.75 -11.08
C CYS A 12 7.97 2.07 -9.60
N TYR A 13 8.46 3.21 -9.14
CA TYR A 13 8.27 3.65 -7.76
C TYR A 13 6.85 4.20 -7.54
N ARG A 14 6.39 5.10 -8.39
CA ARG A 14 5.14 5.87 -8.17
C ARG A 14 3.88 5.05 -8.43
N ARG A 15 3.85 4.19 -9.45
CA ARG A 15 2.63 3.46 -9.83
C ARG A 15 2.13 2.50 -8.74
N PRO A 16 2.98 1.68 -8.10
CA PRO A 16 2.57 0.83 -6.99
C PRO A 16 1.97 1.62 -5.83
N HIS A 17 2.61 2.71 -5.42
CA HIS A 17 2.14 3.59 -4.35
C HIS A 17 0.77 4.19 -4.69
N LEU A 18 0.63 4.74 -5.90
CA LEU A 18 -0.64 5.30 -6.35
C LEU A 18 -1.76 4.26 -6.38
N GLY A 19 -1.45 3.03 -6.81
CA GLY A 19 -2.39 1.91 -6.79
C GLY A 19 -2.88 1.60 -5.37
N CYS A 20 -1.96 1.52 -4.40
CA CYS A 20 -2.32 1.25 -3.00
C CYS A 20 -3.20 2.36 -2.42
N THR A 21 -2.82 3.63 -2.59
CA THR A 21 -3.59 4.78 -2.10
C THR A 21 -4.99 4.83 -2.72
N ARG A 22 -5.11 4.59 -4.03
CA ARG A 22 -6.40 4.64 -4.73
C ARG A 22 -7.32 3.49 -4.33
N ASN A 23 -6.76 2.29 -4.12
CA ASN A 23 -7.52 1.15 -3.64
C ASN A 23 -8.03 1.38 -2.21
N ALA A 24 -7.18 1.91 -1.31
CA ALA A 24 -7.59 2.30 0.03
C ALA A 24 -8.72 3.33 0.02
N GLY A 25 -8.59 4.39 -0.79
CA GLY A 25 -9.65 5.39 -0.98
C GLY A 25 -10.97 4.80 -1.49
N THR A 26 -10.92 3.79 -2.35
CA THR A 26 -12.13 3.11 -2.85
C THR A 26 -12.79 2.27 -1.76
N VAL A 27 -12.02 1.53 -0.97
CA VAL A 27 -12.52 0.75 0.16
C VAL A 27 -13.16 1.64 1.21
N PHE A 28 -12.51 2.77 1.52
CA PHE A 28 -12.99 3.81 2.41
C PHE A 28 -14.34 4.42 2.02
N LEU A 29 -14.72 4.37 0.74
CA LEU A 29 -15.99 4.88 0.23
C LEU A 29 -17.06 3.79 0.06
N THR A 30 -16.67 2.53 0.02
CA THR A 30 -17.56 1.40 -0.29
C THR A 30 -17.77 0.43 0.87
N ALA A 31 -16.94 0.51 1.91
CA ALA A 31 -17.07 -0.36 3.08
C ALA A 31 -18.32 -0.02 3.90
N GLY A 32 -19.12 -1.04 4.22
CA GLY A 32 -20.25 -0.92 5.15
C GLY A 32 -19.86 -1.00 6.63
N SER A 33 -18.57 -1.23 6.94
CA SER A 33 -18.06 -1.31 8.30
C SER A 33 -17.64 0.07 8.82
N VAL A 34 -18.19 0.46 9.97
CA VAL A 34 -17.86 1.69 10.70
C VAL A 34 -16.36 1.80 11.01
N ALA A 35 -15.73 0.67 11.34
CA ALA A 35 -14.29 0.64 11.58
C ALA A 35 -13.48 1.09 10.35
N ILE A 36 -13.99 0.85 9.14
CA ILE A 36 -13.27 1.14 7.89
C ILE A 36 -13.69 2.49 7.31
N TYR A 37 -14.99 2.77 7.16
CA TYR A 37 -15.42 4.01 6.53
C TYR A 37 -15.28 5.22 7.47
N GLU A 38 -15.42 5.02 8.78
CA GLU A 38 -15.46 6.08 9.78
C GLU A 38 -14.15 6.18 10.55
N ALA A 39 -13.68 5.07 11.14
CA ALA A 39 -12.42 5.04 11.87
C ALA A 39 -11.17 4.92 10.97
N ARG A 40 -11.37 4.77 9.66
CA ARG A 40 -10.30 4.63 8.65
C ARG A 40 -9.31 3.50 8.97
N ASP A 41 -9.74 2.46 9.69
CA ASP A 41 -8.91 1.33 10.12
C ASP A 41 -8.72 0.29 8.99
N PHE A 42 -8.14 0.74 7.87
CA PHE A 42 -7.75 -0.10 6.75
C PHE A 42 -6.45 0.39 6.08
N SER A 43 -5.61 -0.55 5.62
CA SER A 43 -4.43 -0.24 4.82
C SER A 43 -4.28 -1.18 3.61
N CYS A 44 -3.67 -0.68 2.54
CA CYS A 44 -3.35 -1.44 1.33
C CYS A 44 -1.84 -1.45 1.10
N GLY A 45 -1.28 -2.61 0.81
CA GLY A 45 0.12 -2.73 0.42
C GLY A 45 0.35 -3.72 -0.70
N LEU A 46 1.43 -3.47 -1.44
CA LEU A 46 1.96 -4.36 -2.47
C LEU A 46 3.19 -5.05 -1.91
N PHE A 47 3.24 -6.38 -2.04
CA PHE A 47 4.34 -7.20 -1.56
C PHE A 47 5.09 -7.84 -2.73
N ASP A 48 6.39 -8.03 -2.56
CA ASP A 48 7.18 -8.85 -3.50
C ASP A 48 6.97 -10.35 -3.23
N ALA A 49 7.57 -11.20 -4.08
CA ALA A 49 7.48 -12.64 -3.93
C ALA A 49 8.12 -13.19 -2.63
N LYS A 50 8.91 -12.38 -1.91
CA LYS A 50 9.52 -12.71 -0.61
C LYS A 50 8.72 -12.13 0.56
N GLY A 51 7.56 -11.52 0.30
CA GLY A 51 6.73 -10.89 1.32
C GLY A 51 7.29 -9.55 1.83
N GLN A 52 8.22 -8.93 1.12
CA GLN A 52 8.71 -7.58 1.46
C GLN A 52 7.72 -6.53 0.94
N VAL A 53 7.51 -5.47 1.72
CA VAL A 53 6.65 -4.36 1.32
C VAL A 53 7.33 -3.55 0.21
N VAL A 54 6.68 -3.48 -0.95
CA VAL A 54 7.12 -2.71 -2.14
C VAL A 54 6.45 -1.34 -2.19
N ALA A 55 5.20 -1.24 -1.73
CA ALA A 55 4.45 0.00 -1.61
C ALA A 55 3.31 -0.16 -0.58
N GLN A 56 2.91 0.93 0.05
CA GLN A 56 1.82 0.96 1.02
C GLN A 56 1.05 2.29 0.96
N SER A 57 -0.24 2.26 1.27
CA SER A 57 -1.06 3.46 1.51
C SER A 57 -0.74 4.09 2.86
N GLU A 58 -0.46 5.41 2.88
CA GLU A 58 -0.03 6.17 4.08
C GLU A 58 -1.04 6.27 5.23
N ASP A 59 -2.30 5.87 5.02
CA ASP A 59 -3.43 6.23 5.91
C ASP A 59 -3.36 5.58 7.31
N ILE A 60 -2.61 4.48 7.47
CA ILE A 60 -2.31 3.90 8.77
C ILE A 60 -0.82 3.64 8.88
N GLY A 61 -0.18 4.38 9.79
CA GLY A 61 1.16 4.07 10.22
C GLY A 61 1.26 2.61 10.66
N SER A 62 2.06 1.82 9.94
CA SER A 62 2.67 0.58 10.42
C SER A 62 1.79 -0.67 10.68
N THR A 63 0.71 -0.92 9.92
CA THR A 63 0.00 -2.23 10.01
C THR A 63 0.63 -3.35 9.16
N LEU A 64 1.35 -3.02 8.07
CA LEU A 64 1.71 -4.01 7.04
C LEU A 64 3.09 -4.66 7.19
N SER A 65 3.83 -4.38 8.26
CA SER A 65 4.88 -5.31 8.68
C SER A 65 4.16 -6.53 9.26
N PRO A 66 4.22 -7.72 8.61
CA PRO A 66 3.76 -8.93 9.28
C PRO A 66 4.48 -8.99 10.63
N CYS A 67 3.76 -9.35 11.70
CA CYS A 67 4.35 -9.58 13.00
C CYS A 67 5.55 -10.52 12.82
N HIS A 68 6.76 -9.98 12.76
CA HIS A 68 7.95 -10.76 13.08
C HIS A 68 7.70 -11.19 14.53
N GLY A 69 7.57 -12.50 14.74
CA GLY A 69 6.98 -13.09 15.93
C GLY A 69 7.21 -12.30 17.21
N GLN A 70 6.11 -11.88 17.83
CA GLN A 70 6.02 -11.87 19.28
C GLN A 70 5.35 -13.17 19.71
#